data_AF-A0A922XCZ3-F1
#
_entry.id   AF-A0A922XCZ3-F1
#
_cell.length_a   1.000
_cell.length_b   1.000
_cell.length_c   1.000
_cell.angle_alpha   90.00
_cell.angle_beta   90.00
_cell.angle_gamma   90.00
#
_symmetry.space_group_name_H-M   'P 1'
#
loop_
_entity.id
_entity.type
_entity.pdbx_description
1 polymer ?
#
loop_
_entity_poly.entity_id
_entity_poly.type
_entity_poly.pdbx_seq_one_letter_code
_entity_poly.pdbx_strand_id
1 'polypeptide(L)'
;MTTSWMVRALLCGGALLLLCHAPASAQTGYGVDANFTLFSFNVTAPATSTTIGNGGFLPEAIDFRPGTNQLYAIDVGATTTQLYTINITNGAATPVGAGFATVGVDYNLAGNQSFGFDFNPKTLQADNSMRIRLISTNGENLRLNSSTGLVAAVDVDLAIEPGSNAPFTDAAAYINNVPEVGGTTILYDMDIRNNSLYTQSPPNNGTMNLVGSFGVTISVQRGIGFDVYTDPLSVDATIGGDSAYAVLKRADTAGGAYLIYDVNLATGGITGGALVDGGRNFDGGFAIAPGVPEPSTLALAAMAAVLGAVRQRRSK
;
A
#
# COMPACT_ATOMS: atom_id res chain seq x y z
N MET A 1 -41.90 -29.04 63.62
CA MET A 1 -40.51 -28.58 63.43
C MET A 1 -40.23 -28.57 61.92
N THR A 2 -40.05 -27.36 61.37
CA THR A 2 -39.31 -26.93 60.15
C THR A 2 -39.19 -27.91 58.96
N THR A 3 -39.57 -27.56 57.72
CA THR A 3 -38.71 -26.82 56.76
C THR A 3 -39.45 -26.62 55.40
N SER A 4 -39.50 -25.39 54.87
CA SER A 4 -38.77 -24.87 53.67
C SER A 4 -39.18 -25.41 52.28
N TRP A 5 -39.96 -24.63 51.52
CA TRP A 5 -40.08 -24.75 50.06
C TRP A 5 -39.58 -23.46 49.41
N MET A 6 -38.45 -23.53 48.69
CA MET A 6 -38.10 -22.54 47.65
C MET A 6 -37.76 -23.31 46.37
N VAL A 7 -38.57 -23.08 45.34
CA VAL A 7 -38.39 -23.62 43.99
C VAL A 7 -37.23 -22.88 43.31
N ARG A 8 -36.17 -23.60 42.94
CA ARG A 8 -35.16 -23.12 41.99
C ARG A 8 -35.60 -23.51 40.58
N ALA A 9 -35.99 -22.54 39.77
CA ALA A 9 -36.13 -22.71 38.34
C ALA A 9 -34.75 -22.70 37.69
N LEU A 10 -34.38 -23.80 37.02
CA LEU A 10 -33.30 -23.85 36.04
C LEU A 10 -33.72 -23.00 34.83
N LEU A 11 -32.92 -22.01 34.45
CA LEU A 11 -32.94 -21.41 33.13
C LEU A 11 -31.60 -21.71 32.46
N CYS A 12 -31.62 -22.69 31.55
CA CYS A 12 -30.56 -22.95 30.60
C CYS A 12 -30.43 -21.77 29.63
N GLY A 13 -29.45 -20.89 29.83
CA GLY A 13 -29.06 -19.87 28.87
C GLY A 13 -27.90 -20.38 28.00
N GLY A 14 -28.21 -21.04 26.89
CA GLY A 14 -27.21 -21.34 25.86
C GLY A 14 -26.78 -20.05 25.18
N ALA A 15 -25.53 -19.64 25.38
CA ALA A 15 -24.92 -18.56 24.62
C ALA A 15 -24.58 -19.07 23.21
N LEU A 16 -25.43 -18.76 22.24
CA LEU A 16 -25.12 -18.94 20.83
C LEU A 16 -24.05 -17.90 20.46
N LEU A 17 -22.77 -18.31 20.41
CA LEU A 17 -21.72 -17.52 19.76
C LEU A 17 -22.03 -17.49 18.25
N LEU A 18 -22.73 -16.44 17.82
CA LEU A 18 -22.68 -16.02 16.42
C LEU A 18 -21.27 -15.50 16.16
N LEU A 19 -20.40 -16.37 15.64
CA LEU A 19 -19.21 -15.97 14.92
C LEU A 19 -19.69 -15.22 13.67
N CYS A 20 -19.92 -13.92 13.80
CA CYS A 20 -20.01 -13.04 12.66
C CYS A 20 -18.64 -13.08 11.97
N HIS A 21 -18.51 -13.92 10.95
CA HIS A 21 -17.44 -13.75 9.97
C HIS A 21 -17.78 -12.43 9.28
N ALA A 22 -17.06 -11.37 9.63
CA ALA A 22 -17.05 -10.18 8.78
C ALA A 22 -16.69 -10.67 7.37
N PRO A 23 -17.44 -10.28 6.33
CA PRO A 23 -17.02 -10.60 4.98
C PRO A 23 -15.61 -10.03 4.82
N ALA A 24 -14.65 -10.87 4.41
CA ALA A 24 -13.34 -10.40 4.02
C ALA A 24 -13.56 -9.39 2.88
N SER A 25 -13.26 -8.11 3.15
CA SER A 25 -13.36 -7.09 2.12
C SER A 25 -12.41 -7.45 0.99
N ALA A 26 -12.89 -7.50 -0.24
CA ALA A 26 -12.05 -7.79 -1.39
C ALA A 26 -11.05 -6.64 -1.56
N GLN A 27 -9.78 -6.90 -1.23
CA GLN A 27 -8.69 -5.96 -1.45
C GLN A 27 -8.46 -5.83 -2.97
N THR A 28 -8.74 -4.64 -3.51
CA THR A 28 -8.67 -4.40 -4.96
C THR A 28 -7.32 -3.82 -5.33
N GLY A 29 -6.52 -4.61 -6.05
CA GLY A 29 -5.25 -4.19 -6.63
C GLY A 29 -5.43 -3.62 -8.04
N TYR A 30 -4.51 -2.74 -8.43
CA TYR A 30 -4.41 -2.11 -9.74
C TYR A 30 -3.00 -2.29 -10.27
N GLY A 31 -2.88 -2.41 -11.59
CA GLY A 31 -1.61 -2.42 -12.29
C GLY A 31 -1.71 -1.76 -13.65
N VAL A 32 -0.56 -1.35 -14.19
CA VAL A 32 -0.45 -0.85 -15.56
C VAL A 32 0.48 -1.78 -16.33
N ASP A 33 0.02 -2.29 -17.47
CA ASP A 33 0.82 -3.16 -18.32
C ASP A 33 1.73 -2.36 -19.28
N ALA A 34 2.66 -3.06 -19.93
CA ALA A 34 3.56 -2.52 -20.95
C ALA A 34 2.86 -1.82 -22.13
N ASN A 35 1.57 -2.05 -22.33
CA ASN A 35 0.76 -1.38 -23.35
C ASN A 35 0.00 -0.17 -22.77
N PHE A 36 0.38 0.31 -21.59
CA PHE A 36 -0.21 1.47 -20.89
C PHE A 36 -1.64 1.23 -20.40
N THR A 37 -2.04 -0.03 -20.31
CA THR A 37 -3.42 -0.39 -19.95
C THR A 37 -3.53 -0.57 -18.45
N LEU A 38 -4.38 0.24 -17.83
CA LEU A 38 -4.80 0.06 -16.45
C LEU A 38 -5.73 -1.15 -16.34
N PHE A 39 -5.50 -1.99 -15.34
CA PHE A 39 -6.37 -3.10 -14.97
C PHE A 39 -6.51 -3.20 -13.46
N SER A 40 -7.55 -3.90 -13.00
CA SER A 40 -7.78 -4.20 -11.58
C SER A 40 -7.99 -5.69 -11.33
N PHE A 41 -7.78 -6.13 -10.10
CA PHE A 41 -7.93 -7.53 -9.67
C PHE A 41 -8.11 -7.64 -8.15
N ASN A 42 -8.50 -8.81 -7.65
CA ASN A 42 -8.53 -9.08 -6.21
C ASN A 42 -7.16 -9.62 -5.77
N VAL A 43 -6.44 -8.90 -4.89
CA VAL A 43 -5.08 -9.30 -4.49
C VAL A 43 -5.04 -10.61 -3.70
N THR A 44 -6.12 -10.95 -2.99
CA THR A 44 -6.25 -12.21 -2.24
C THR A 44 -6.76 -13.38 -3.09
N ALA A 45 -7.24 -13.10 -4.31
CA ALA A 45 -7.73 -14.10 -5.25
C ALA A 45 -7.44 -13.66 -6.72
N PRO A 46 -6.17 -13.61 -7.15
CA PRO A 46 -5.75 -12.94 -8.38
C PRO A 46 -6.04 -13.72 -9.68
N ALA A 47 -6.95 -14.69 -9.66
CA ALA A 47 -7.18 -15.61 -10.78
C ALA A 47 -7.68 -14.90 -12.06
N THR A 48 -8.31 -13.74 -11.93
CA THR A 48 -8.87 -12.95 -13.04
C THR A 48 -8.59 -11.47 -12.83
N SER A 49 -8.50 -10.72 -13.92
CA SER A 49 -8.37 -9.26 -13.91
C SER A 49 -9.47 -8.60 -14.75
N THR A 50 -9.72 -7.32 -14.51
CA THR A 50 -10.61 -6.48 -15.31
C THR A 50 -9.78 -5.37 -15.96
N THR A 51 -9.78 -5.32 -17.30
CA THR A 51 -9.18 -4.21 -18.04
C THR A 51 -10.07 -2.96 -17.93
N ILE A 52 -9.47 -1.83 -17.59
CA ILE A 52 -10.17 -0.55 -17.38
C ILE A 52 -10.01 0.36 -18.59
N GLY A 53 -8.78 0.62 -19.03
CA GLY A 53 -8.52 1.48 -20.17
C GLY A 53 -7.06 1.89 -20.30
N ASN A 54 -6.75 2.60 -21.38
CA ASN A 54 -5.39 2.97 -21.73
C ASN A 54 -5.06 4.40 -21.26
N GLY A 55 -3.97 4.55 -20.49
CA GLY A 55 -3.51 5.84 -19.98
C GLY A 55 -2.66 6.65 -20.96
N GLY A 56 -2.18 6.03 -22.04
CA GLY A 56 -1.38 6.66 -23.08
C GLY A 56 0.12 6.79 -22.78
N PHE A 57 0.58 6.34 -21.61
CA PHE A 57 1.99 6.33 -21.21
C PHE A 57 2.27 5.19 -20.22
N LEU A 58 3.55 4.81 -20.09
CA LEU A 58 4.00 3.88 -19.06
C LEU A 58 4.50 4.70 -17.86
N PRO A 59 3.80 4.71 -16.72
CA PRO A 59 4.34 5.30 -15.51
C PRO A 59 5.46 4.45 -14.92
N GLU A 60 6.33 5.08 -14.16
CA GLU A 60 7.35 4.37 -13.37
C GLU A 60 6.78 3.74 -12.10
N ALA A 61 5.73 4.37 -11.55
CA ALA A 61 5.00 3.86 -10.39
C ALA A 61 3.61 4.49 -10.27
N ILE A 62 2.74 3.85 -9.50
CA ILE A 62 1.40 4.30 -9.19
C ILE A 62 1.12 4.13 -7.69
N ASP A 63 0.26 4.98 -7.12
CA ASP A 63 -0.24 4.81 -5.75
C ASP A 63 -1.54 5.61 -5.53
N PHE A 64 -2.37 5.17 -4.59
CA PHE A 64 -3.61 5.82 -4.21
C PHE A 64 -3.40 6.88 -3.12
N ARG A 65 -3.96 8.07 -3.35
CA ARG A 65 -4.06 9.08 -2.31
C ARG A 65 -5.09 8.64 -1.24
N PRO A 66 -4.69 8.49 0.04
CA PRO A 66 -5.61 8.14 1.11
C PRO A 66 -6.77 9.14 1.24
N GLY A 67 -7.97 8.62 1.46
CA GLY A 67 -9.19 9.39 1.74
C GLY A 67 -9.91 9.97 0.53
N THR A 68 -9.23 10.12 -0.60
CA THR A 68 -9.89 10.44 -1.88
C THR A 68 -9.95 9.26 -2.82
N ASN A 69 -9.15 8.21 -2.59
CA ASN A 69 -9.00 7.04 -3.46
C ASN A 69 -8.71 7.42 -4.92
N GLN A 70 -8.05 8.57 -5.11
CA GLN A 70 -7.57 9.01 -6.40
C GLN A 70 -6.26 8.30 -6.68
N LEU A 71 -6.19 7.55 -7.78
CA LEU A 71 -4.95 6.94 -8.25
C LEU A 71 -4.05 8.01 -8.84
N TYR A 72 -2.79 8.01 -8.44
CA TYR A 72 -1.72 8.83 -9.00
C TYR A 72 -0.69 7.97 -9.70
N ALA A 73 0.03 8.58 -10.64
CA ALA A 73 1.10 7.94 -11.38
C ALA A 73 2.24 8.95 -11.62
N ILE A 74 3.48 8.47 -11.70
CA ILE A 74 4.65 9.31 -11.97
C ILE A 74 5.32 8.89 -13.28
N ASP A 75 5.59 9.84 -14.15
CA ASP A 75 6.41 9.67 -15.37
C ASP A 75 7.73 10.40 -15.16
N VAL A 76 8.83 9.67 -15.13
CA VAL A 76 10.19 10.24 -15.04
C VAL A 76 10.77 10.33 -16.44
N GLY A 77 10.40 11.38 -17.16
CA GLY A 77 10.88 11.63 -18.51
C GLY A 77 12.36 12.04 -18.56
N ALA A 78 12.94 12.11 -19.76
CA ALA A 78 14.35 12.46 -19.96
C ALA A 78 14.72 13.90 -19.53
N THR A 79 13.74 14.80 -19.41
CA THR A 79 13.96 16.22 -19.05
C THR A 79 12.92 16.73 -18.05
N THR A 80 11.69 16.24 -18.16
CA THR A 80 10.60 16.60 -17.26
C THR A 80 10.06 15.35 -16.59
N THR A 81 9.94 15.41 -15.26
CA THR A 81 9.17 14.48 -14.46
C THR A 81 7.77 15.05 -14.26
N GLN A 82 6.73 14.25 -14.52
CA GLN A 82 5.34 14.68 -14.48
C GLN A 82 4.51 13.74 -13.62
N LEU A 83 3.82 14.32 -12.64
CA LEU A 83 2.82 13.62 -11.84
C LEU A 83 1.47 13.63 -12.58
N TYR A 84 0.74 12.53 -12.54
CA TYR A 84 -0.59 12.39 -13.11
C TYR A 84 -1.58 11.87 -12.07
N THR A 85 -2.86 12.21 -12.27
CA THR A 85 -3.99 11.45 -11.72
C THR A 85 -4.52 10.52 -12.80
N ILE A 86 -4.98 9.33 -12.41
CA ILE A 86 -5.55 8.33 -13.31
C ILE A 86 -7.02 8.09 -12.95
N ASN A 87 -7.90 8.17 -13.94
CA ASN A 87 -9.30 7.85 -13.76
C ASN A 87 -9.50 6.33 -13.77
N ILE A 88 -9.84 5.75 -12.61
CA ILE A 88 -10.01 4.28 -12.44
C ILE A 88 -11.25 3.69 -13.13
N THR A 89 -12.07 4.51 -13.80
CA THR A 89 -13.23 4.05 -14.59
C THR A 89 -12.89 3.85 -16.07
N ASN A 90 -11.93 4.60 -16.61
CA ASN A 90 -11.60 4.57 -18.04
C ASN A 90 -10.09 4.61 -18.36
N GLY A 91 -9.23 4.65 -17.35
CA GLY A 91 -7.77 4.68 -17.48
C GLY A 91 -7.18 6.03 -17.87
N ALA A 92 -7.99 7.08 -18.09
CA ALA A 92 -7.50 8.35 -18.60
C ALA A 92 -6.57 9.07 -17.60
N ALA A 93 -5.41 9.50 -18.07
CA ALA A 93 -4.43 10.24 -17.29
C ALA A 93 -4.61 11.76 -17.41
N THR A 94 -4.47 12.50 -16.31
CA THR A 94 -4.53 13.96 -16.27
C THR A 94 -3.32 14.51 -15.53
N PRO A 95 -2.51 15.41 -16.14
CA PRO A 95 -1.32 15.95 -15.48
C PRO A 95 -1.68 16.80 -14.27
N VAL A 96 -0.87 16.69 -13.23
CA VAL A 96 -0.95 17.51 -12.01
C VAL A 96 0.10 18.61 -12.13
N GLY A 97 -0.35 19.84 -12.33
CA GLY A 97 0.54 20.99 -12.54
C GLY A 97 1.39 20.87 -13.80
N ALA A 98 2.55 21.53 -13.81
CA ALA A 98 3.40 21.68 -15.00
C ALA A 98 4.58 20.69 -15.07
N GLY A 99 4.73 19.80 -14.07
CA GLY A 99 5.91 18.95 -13.91
C GLY A 99 7.14 19.71 -13.40
N PHE A 100 8.22 18.98 -13.18
CA PHE A 100 9.50 19.52 -12.71
C PHE A 100 10.67 18.92 -13.49
N ALA A 101 11.87 19.51 -13.36
CA ALA A 101 13.05 19.00 -14.07
C ALA A 101 13.48 17.63 -13.54
N THR A 102 13.77 16.68 -14.42
CA THR A 102 14.24 15.33 -14.02
C THR A 102 15.58 15.39 -13.26
N VAL A 103 16.40 16.39 -13.56
CA VAL A 103 17.65 16.68 -12.86
C VAL A 103 17.53 18.06 -12.21
N GLY A 104 17.58 18.07 -10.88
CA GLY A 104 17.53 19.28 -10.06
C GLY A 104 18.91 19.69 -9.54
N VAL A 105 18.92 20.67 -8.63
CA VAL A 105 20.15 21.13 -7.98
C VAL A 105 20.72 20.06 -7.05
N ASP A 106 19.83 19.40 -6.30
CA ASP A 106 20.19 18.46 -5.23
C ASP A 106 19.64 17.04 -5.47
N TYR A 107 19.18 16.73 -6.70
CA TYR A 107 18.70 15.40 -7.06
C TYR A 107 18.90 15.09 -8.54
N ASN A 108 19.01 13.80 -8.86
CA ASN A 108 19.05 13.29 -10.22
C ASN A 108 18.18 12.04 -10.38
N LEU A 109 17.02 12.17 -11.01
CA LEU A 109 16.12 11.05 -11.32
C LEU A 109 16.41 10.41 -12.69
N ALA A 110 17.34 10.96 -13.47
CA ALA A 110 17.62 10.47 -14.82
C ALA A 110 18.42 9.16 -14.81
N GLY A 111 18.45 8.50 -15.98
CA GLY A 111 19.21 7.27 -16.21
C GLY A 111 18.35 6.02 -16.04
N ASN A 112 19.01 4.86 -16.00
CA ASN A 112 18.34 3.58 -15.78
C ASN A 112 18.05 3.44 -14.29
N GLN A 113 16.94 4.03 -13.86
CA GLN A 113 16.49 4.10 -12.47
C GLN A 113 15.17 3.37 -12.30
N SER A 114 14.84 3.04 -11.05
CA SER A 114 13.55 2.50 -10.66
C SER A 114 13.17 3.16 -9.34
N PHE A 115 11.89 3.21 -9.03
CA PHE A 115 11.37 4.23 -8.12
C PHE A 115 10.36 3.66 -7.13
N GLY A 116 10.61 3.91 -5.84
CA GLY A 116 9.57 3.81 -4.82
C GLY A 116 8.74 5.09 -4.82
N PHE A 117 7.42 4.94 -4.86
CA PHE A 117 6.46 6.03 -4.96
C PHE A 117 5.26 5.71 -4.08
N ASP A 118 5.05 6.47 -3.01
CA ASP A 118 3.98 6.18 -2.05
C ASP A 118 3.52 7.41 -1.28
N PHE A 119 2.21 7.53 -1.07
CA PHE A 119 1.61 8.59 -0.28
C PHE A 119 1.93 8.41 1.19
N ASN A 120 2.47 9.45 1.82
CA ASN A 120 2.58 9.48 3.27
C ASN A 120 1.20 9.76 3.90
N PRO A 121 0.60 8.83 4.66
CA PRO A 121 -0.76 8.97 5.15
C PRO A 121 -0.88 9.93 6.36
N LYS A 122 0.25 10.35 6.94
CA LYS A 122 0.30 10.97 8.27
C LYS A 122 -0.47 12.29 8.38
N THR A 123 -0.33 13.22 7.44
CA THR A 123 -0.98 14.53 7.60
C THR A 123 -1.24 15.25 6.28
N LEU A 124 -2.52 15.60 6.09
CA LEU A 124 -2.96 16.57 5.11
C LEU A 124 -2.29 17.92 5.41
N GLN A 125 -1.57 18.45 4.44
CA GLN A 125 -0.88 19.71 4.57
C GLN A 125 -1.89 20.88 4.55
N ALA A 126 -1.47 22.06 5.02
CA ALA A 126 -2.34 23.24 5.05
C ALA A 126 -2.85 23.68 3.66
N ASP A 127 -2.17 23.27 2.59
CA ASP A 127 -2.55 23.48 1.19
C ASP A 127 -3.43 22.34 0.63
N ASN A 128 -3.98 21.48 1.49
CA ASN A 128 -4.75 20.26 1.17
C ASN A 128 -3.99 19.21 0.35
N SER A 129 -2.68 19.38 0.16
CA SER A 129 -1.85 18.35 -0.47
C SER A 129 -1.48 17.26 0.55
N MET A 130 -1.16 16.08 0.03
CA MET A 130 -0.41 15.07 0.77
C MET A 130 1.00 15.00 0.16
N ARG A 131 1.96 14.57 0.97
CA ARG A 131 3.33 14.36 0.49
C ARG A 131 3.43 12.96 -0.07
N ILE A 132 3.95 12.87 -1.28
CA ILE A 132 4.29 11.60 -1.90
C ILE A 132 5.78 11.42 -1.75
N ARG A 133 6.22 10.31 -1.19
CA ARG A 133 7.62 9.94 -1.17
C ARG A 133 7.99 9.46 -2.58
N LEU A 134 9.09 9.97 -3.12
CA LEU A 134 9.71 9.46 -4.32
C LEU A 134 11.17 9.13 -3.99
N ILE A 135 11.52 7.86 -4.02
CA ILE A 135 12.89 7.39 -3.85
C ILE A 135 13.36 6.71 -5.13
N SER A 136 14.67 6.57 -5.31
CA SER A 136 15.17 5.82 -6.46
C SER A 136 16.39 4.98 -6.16
N THR A 137 16.69 4.07 -7.07
CA THR A 137 17.78 3.09 -6.94
C THR A 137 19.18 3.69 -6.77
N ASN A 138 19.39 4.98 -7.07
CA ASN A 138 20.66 5.66 -6.81
C ASN A 138 20.75 6.30 -5.41
N GLY A 139 19.70 6.23 -4.60
CA GLY A 139 19.63 6.81 -3.26
C GLY A 139 18.85 8.13 -3.15
N GLU A 140 18.33 8.69 -4.25
CA GLU A 140 17.50 9.91 -4.18
C GLU A 140 16.34 9.74 -3.20
N ASN A 141 16.02 10.81 -2.47
CA ASN A 141 14.96 10.81 -1.47
C ASN A 141 14.16 12.13 -1.49
N LEU A 142 13.06 12.16 -2.24
CA LEU A 142 12.26 13.36 -2.46
C LEU A 142 10.87 13.26 -1.82
N ARG A 143 10.28 14.43 -1.55
CA ARG A 143 8.84 14.57 -1.29
C ARG A 143 8.22 15.41 -2.39
N LEU A 144 7.17 14.90 -3.02
CA LEU A 144 6.37 15.63 -4.01
C LEU A 144 5.10 16.21 -3.36
N ASN A 145 4.57 17.27 -3.97
CA ASN A 145 3.29 17.87 -3.58
C ASN A 145 2.17 17.33 -4.49
N SER A 146 1.21 16.60 -3.92
CA SER A 146 0.12 15.98 -4.68
C SER A 146 -0.83 16.95 -5.38
N SER A 147 -0.84 18.23 -5.00
CA SER A 147 -1.73 19.26 -5.57
C SER A 147 -1.06 20.03 -6.70
N THR A 148 0.26 20.22 -6.64
CA THR A 148 1.00 21.00 -7.65
C THR A 148 1.83 20.14 -8.59
N GLY A 149 2.09 18.87 -8.24
CA GLY A 149 2.96 17.97 -9.00
C GLY A 149 4.45 18.34 -8.93
N LEU A 150 4.83 19.28 -8.06
CA LEU A 150 6.20 19.78 -7.91
C LEU A 150 6.92 19.12 -6.73
N VAL A 151 8.25 19.20 -6.73
CA VAL A 151 9.09 18.84 -5.57
C VAL A 151 8.76 19.77 -4.40
N ALA A 152 8.30 19.18 -3.30
CA ALA A 152 8.05 19.88 -2.04
C ALA A 152 9.31 19.96 -1.17
N ALA A 153 10.15 18.93 -1.22
CA ALA A 153 11.45 18.89 -0.56
C ALA A 153 12.35 17.83 -1.20
N VAL A 154 13.66 18.08 -1.13
CA VAL A 154 14.71 17.08 -1.31
C VAL A 154 15.23 16.78 0.09
N ASP A 155 15.08 15.53 0.53
CA ASP A 155 15.53 15.07 1.84
C ASP A 155 16.95 14.48 1.74
N VAL A 156 17.50 14.03 2.87
CA VAL A 156 18.81 13.36 2.86
C VAL A 156 18.71 12.04 2.10
N ASP A 157 19.68 11.78 1.22
CA ASP A 157 19.82 10.54 0.47
C ASP A 157 19.69 9.31 1.36
N LEU A 158 19.17 8.23 0.77
CA LEU A 158 19.06 6.95 1.45
C LEU A 158 20.43 6.49 1.97
N ALA A 159 20.44 5.92 3.17
CA ALA A 159 21.62 5.37 3.81
C ALA A 159 21.25 4.17 4.68
N ILE A 160 21.86 3.01 4.41
CA ILE A 160 21.64 1.79 5.19
C ILE A 160 22.45 1.83 6.47
N GLU A 161 21.77 1.67 7.61
CA GLU A 161 22.36 1.69 8.94
C GLU A 161 21.98 0.47 9.80
N PRO A 162 22.94 -0.14 10.55
CA PRO A 162 24.39 0.04 10.40
C PRO A 162 24.88 -0.70 9.15
N GLY A 163 25.76 -0.07 8.36
CA GLY A 163 26.32 -0.77 7.20
C GLY A 163 27.15 0.09 6.27
N SER A 164 27.78 -0.57 5.30
CA SER A 164 28.51 0.08 4.19
C SER A 164 27.88 -0.20 2.83
N ASN A 165 26.77 -0.95 2.79
CA ASN A 165 26.08 -1.24 1.53
C ASN A 165 25.40 0.03 1.05
N ALA A 166 25.55 0.33 -0.24
CA ALA A 166 24.77 1.39 -0.85
C ALA A 166 23.31 0.93 -1.00
N PRO A 167 22.32 1.79 -0.71
CA PRO A 167 20.92 1.54 -1.07
C PRO A 167 20.73 1.31 -2.57
N PHE A 168 19.76 0.48 -2.91
CA PHE A 168 19.25 0.24 -4.25
C PHE A 168 17.75 -0.07 -4.16
N THR A 169 17.01 0.88 -3.60
CA THR A 169 15.58 0.71 -3.35
C THR A 169 14.79 0.90 -4.64
N ASP A 170 13.93 -0.08 -4.93
CA ASP A 170 13.13 -0.15 -6.17
C ASP A 170 11.65 0.15 -5.91
N ALA A 171 11.15 -0.15 -4.69
CA ALA A 171 9.79 0.16 -4.28
C ALA A 171 9.72 0.54 -2.81
N ALA A 172 8.68 1.28 -2.42
CA ALA A 172 8.43 1.66 -1.05
C ALA A 172 6.94 1.75 -0.77
N ALA A 173 6.54 1.53 0.49
CA ALA A 173 5.15 1.64 0.91
C ALA A 173 5.04 2.02 2.40
N TYR A 174 4.09 2.89 2.72
CA TYR A 174 3.74 3.26 4.09
C TYR A 174 2.71 2.29 4.68
N ILE A 175 2.93 1.90 5.94
CA ILE A 175 1.87 1.30 6.75
C ILE A 175 0.87 2.35 7.24
N ASN A 176 -0.31 1.90 7.69
CA ASN A 176 -1.40 2.75 8.16
C ASN A 176 -1.91 3.72 7.07
N ASN A 177 -2.08 3.23 5.83
CA ASN A 177 -2.44 3.98 4.63
C ASN A 177 -3.94 4.32 4.52
N VAL A 178 -4.52 4.82 5.60
CA VAL A 178 -5.93 5.24 5.69
C VAL A 178 -6.03 6.59 6.40
N PRO A 179 -6.98 7.46 6.00
CA PRO A 179 -7.22 8.71 6.73
C PRO A 179 -7.55 8.42 8.18
N GLU A 180 -7.04 9.24 9.09
CA GLU A 180 -7.48 9.27 10.48
C GLU A 180 -7.15 8.02 11.34
N VAL A 181 -6.44 7.00 10.83
CA VAL A 181 -5.79 6.03 11.72
C VAL A 181 -4.67 6.76 12.43
N GLY A 182 -5.01 7.27 13.61
CA GLY A 182 -4.06 7.85 14.55
C GLY A 182 -2.99 6.81 14.86
N GLY A 183 -1.82 6.98 14.27
CA GLY A 183 -0.73 6.03 14.40
C GLY A 183 0.57 6.58 13.83
N THR A 184 1.67 5.91 14.17
CA THR A 184 2.97 6.20 13.56
C THR A 184 2.99 5.53 12.19
N THR A 185 3.12 6.32 11.13
CA THR A 185 3.37 5.80 9.78
C THR A 185 4.84 5.41 9.68
N ILE A 186 5.13 4.20 9.22
CA ILE A 186 6.49 3.72 8.95
C ILE A 186 6.59 3.47 7.46
N LEU A 187 7.64 3.98 6.83
CA LEU A 187 7.95 3.69 5.44
C LEU A 187 8.79 2.44 5.37
N TYR A 188 8.40 1.52 4.50
CA TYR A 188 9.16 0.33 4.19
C TYR A 188 9.76 0.44 2.80
N ASP A 189 11.01 0.03 2.67
CA ASP A 189 11.83 0.12 1.46
C ASP A 189 12.24 -1.28 1.02
N MET A 190 11.96 -1.63 -0.23
CA MET A 190 12.43 -2.87 -0.85
C MET A 190 13.71 -2.64 -1.64
N ASP A 191 14.83 -3.13 -1.10
CA ASP A 191 16.12 -3.09 -1.77
C ASP A 191 16.42 -4.43 -2.45
N ILE A 192 16.30 -4.45 -3.76
CA ILE A 192 16.44 -5.66 -4.56
C ILE A 192 17.91 -6.10 -4.71
N ARG A 193 18.87 -5.18 -4.59
CA ARG A 193 20.30 -5.52 -4.71
C ARG A 193 20.80 -6.17 -3.43
N ASN A 194 20.35 -5.67 -2.29
CA ASN A 194 20.69 -6.18 -0.97
C ASN A 194 19.73 -7.30 -0.51
N ASN A 195 18.71 -7.64 -1.32
CA ASN A 195 17.73 -8.70 -1.06
C ASN A 195 17.08 -8.58 0.32
N SER A 196 16.69 -7.35 0.69
CA SER A 196 16.29 -7.02 2.04
C SER A 196 15.19 -5.97 2.08
N LEU A 197 14.30 -6.13 3.06
CA LEU A 197 13.33 -5.13 3.45
C LEU A 197 13.93 -4.24 4.54
N TYR A 198 13.76 -2.93 4.40
CA TYR A 198 14.19 -1.93 5.36
C TYR A 198 13.00 -1.09 5.83
N THR A 199 13.16 -0.45 6.99
CA THR A 199 12.31 0.69 7.38
C THR A 199 13.09 1.97 7.22
N GLN A 200 12.47 3.00 6.64
CA GLN A 200 13.04 4.33 6.57
C GLN A 200 12.57 5.15 7.78
N SER A 201 13.43 5.30 8.79
CA SER A 201 13.04 5.93 10.06
C SER A 201 14.18 6.73 10.70
N PRO A 202 14.04 8.08 10.79
CA PRO A 202 12.98 8.89 10.19
C PRO A 202 13.15 9.02 8.66
N PRO A 203 12.06 9.04 7.85
CA PRO A 203 12.16 9.09 6.39
C PRO A 203 12.98 10.26 5.84
N ASN A 204 12.86 11.43 6.44
CA ASN A 204 13.54 12.63 5.93
C ASN A 204 15.07 12.61 6.16
N ASN A 205 15.57 11.69 6.98
CA ASN A 205 17.01 11.48 7.19
C ASN A 205 17.60 10.42 6.25
N GLY A 206 16.78 9.76 5.42
CA GLY A 206 17.26 8.69 4.54
C GLY A 206 17.65 7.40 5.26
N THR A 207 17.57 7.35 6.59
CA THR A 207 18.07 6.22 7.40
C THR A 207 17.22 4.97 7.20
N MET A 208 17.82 3.96 6.57
CA MET A 208 17.24 2.64 6.30
C MET A 208 17.73 1.63 7.34
N ASN A 209 16.82 1.15 8.18
CA ASN A 209 17.09 0.16 9.22
C ASN A 209 16.64 -1.23 8.74
N LEU A 210 17.52 -2.22 8.80
CA LEU A 210 17.23 -3.58 8.32
C LEU A 210 16.05 -4.20 9.09
N VAL A 211 15.05 -4.67 8.35
CA VAL A 211 13.97 -5.52 8.89
C VAL A 211 14.39 -6.99 8.74
N GLY A 212 14.79 -7.37 7.54
CA GLY A 212 15.30 -8.71 7.25
C GLY A 212 15.32 -9.03 5.76
N SER A 213 15.88 -10.19 5.41
CA SER A 213 16.02 -10.62 4.02
C SER A 213 14.69 -11.08 3.42
N PHE A 214 14.52 -10.98 2.11
CA PHE A 214 13.35 -11.52 1.41
C PHE A 214 13.14 -13.04 1.60
N GLY A 215 14.17 -13.80 1.98
CA GLY A 215 14.08 -15.24 2.20
C GLY A 215 14.05 -16.03 0.89
N VAL A 216 15.01 -16.96 0.73
CA VAL A 216 15.35 -17.73 -0.50
C VAL A 216 15.47 -16.92 -1.80
N THR A 217 16.17 -17.48 -2.78
CA THR A 217 16.62 -16.77 -4.00
C THR A 217 15.45 -16.45 -4.92
N ILE A 218 14.68 -15.42 -4.59
CA ILE A 218 13.88 -14.72 -5.58
C ILE A 218 14.90 -13.90 -6.37
N SER A 219 15.22 -14.33 -7.60
CA SER A 219 16.00 -13.50 -8.53
C SER A 219 15.13 -12.34 -9.00
N VAL A 220 14.99 -11.34 -8.13
CA VAL A 220 14.20 -10.14 -8.39
C VAL A 220 14.92 -9.32 -9.46
N GLN A 221 14.23 -9.05 -10.56
CA GLN A 221 14.63 -8.03 -11.52
C GLN A 221 14.05 -6.69 -11.10
N ARG A 222 14.63 -5.61 -11.63
CA ARG A 222 14.13 -4.24 -11.44
C ARG A 222 12.69 -4.09 -11.94
N GLY A 223 11.99 -3.08 -11.44
CA GLY A 223 10.62 -2.78 -11.80
C GLY A 223 9.65 -3.66 -11.02
N ILE A 224 9.85 -3.70 -9.70
CA ILE A 224 8.92 -4.35 -8.78
C ILE A 224 7.84 -3.37 -8.32
N GLY A 225 6.70 -3.91 -7.93
CA GLY A 225 5.68 -3.18 -7.19
C GLY A 225 5.67 -3.59 -5.73
N PHE A 226 5.42 -2.66 -4.81
CA PHE A 226 5.23 -2.94 -3.40
C PHE A 226 4.19 -1.98 -2.85
N ASP A 227 3.20 -2.51 -2.13
CA ASP A 227 2.17 -1.69 -1.50
C ASP A 227 1.62 -2.40 -0.25
N VAL A 228 1.07 -1.62 0.67
CA VAL A 228 0.47 -2.05 1.93
C VAL A 228 -1.00 -1.65 1.96
N TYR A 229 -1.87 -2.66 2.02
CA TYR A 229 -3.28 -2.46 2.37
C TYR A 229 -3.44 -2.35 3.87
N THR A 230 -4.05 -1.27 4.35
CA THR A 230 -4.50 -1.17 5.75
C THR A 230 -5.99 -1.48 5.84
N ASP A 231 -6.36 -2.39 6.74
CA ASP A 231 -7.76 -2.60 7.11
C ASP A 231 -8.32 -1.35 7.80
N PRO A 232 -9.32 -0.66 7.21
CA PRO A 232 -9.88 0.56 7.78
C PRO A 232 -10.65 0.31 9.09
N LEU A 233 -10.92 -0.95 9.45
CA LEU A 233 -11.54 -1.33 10.71
C LEU A 233 -10.50 -1.69 11.79
N SER A 234 -9.22 -1.78 11.43
CA SER A 234 -8.16 -2.00 12.39
C SER A 234 -8.02 -0.79 13.33
N VAL A 235 -7.90 -1.08 14.61
CA VAL A 235 -7.54 -0.10 15.65
C VAL A 235 -6.09 -0.28 16.11
N ASP A 236 -5.36 -1.21 15.53
CA ASP A 236 -3.94 -1.40 15.78
C ASP A 236 -3.15 -0.33 15.02
N ALA A 237 -2.43 0.52 15.77
CA ALA A 237 -1.57 1.56 15.23
C ALA A 237 -0.16 1.06 14.83
N THR A 238 0.11 -0.24 15.01
CA THR A 238 1.30 -0.93 14.54
C THR A 238 0.99 -1.69 13.24
N ILE A 239 1.65 -2.81 12.94
CA ILE A 239 1.48 -3.54 11.67
C ILE A 239 0.29 -4.50 11.65
N GLY A 240 -0.44 -4.70 12.76
CA GLY A 240 -1.46 -5.76 12.85
C GLY A 240 -2.71 -5.55 11.99
N GLY A 241 -2.93 -4.32 11.49
CA GLY A 241 -3.96 -4.00 10.52
C GLY A 241 -3.50 -4.01 9.07
N ASP A 242 -2.22 -4.26 8.81
CA ASP A 242 -1.59 -4.07 7.51
C ASP A 242 -1.33 -5.41 6.82
N SER A 243 -1.62 -5.47 5.53
CA SER A 243 -1.32 -6.59 4.63
C SER A 243 -0.45 -6.07 3.48
N ALA A 244 0.80 -6.54 3.42
CA ALA A 244 1.78 -6.05 2.49
C ALA A 244 2.00 -7.03 1.33
N TYR A 245 2.07 -6.50 0.11
CA TYR A 245 2.19 -7.29 -1.10
C TYR A 245 3.26 -6.75 -2.02
N ALA A 246 3.99 -7.65 -2.67
CA ALA A 246 4.95 -7.30 -3.70
C ALA A 246 4.62 -7.98 -5.02
N VAL A 247 4.77 -7.25 -6.11
CA VAL A 247 4.70 -7.77 -7.47
C VAL A 247 6.11 -7.87 -8.02
N LEU A 248 6.57 -9.10 -8.25
CA LEU A 248 7.96 -9.39 -8.64
C LEU A 248 8.00 -10.12 -9.97
N LYS A 249 8.94 -9.74 -10.82
CA LYS A 249 9.22 -10.42 -12.09
C LYS A 249 10.12 -11.63 -11.86
N ARG A 250 9.64 -12.82 -12.24
CA ARG A 250 10.38 -14.10 -12.09
C ARG A 250 10.95 -14.55 -13.43
N ALA A 251 12.26 -14.37 -13.61
CA ALA A 251 12.97 -14.79 -14.82
C ALA A 251 12.98 -16.33 -15.05
N ASP A 252 12.81 -17.12 -13.99
CA ASP A 252 12.81 -18.58 -14.03
C ASP A 252 11.42 -19.20 -14.25
N THR A 253 10.36 -18.39 -14.21
CA THR A 253 9.03 -18.80 -14.67
C THR A 253 8.99 -18.65 -16.19
N ALA A 254 8.40 -19.61 -16.91
CA ALA A 254 8.35 -19.61 -18.37
C ALA A 254 7.79 -18.25 -18.89
N GLY A 255 8.66 -17.44 -19.49
CA GLY A 255 8.30 -16.15 -20.08
C GLY A 255 8.55 -14.90 -19.21
N GLY A 256 9.13 -15.02 -18.01
CA GLY A 256 9.46 -13.83 -17.20
C GLY A 256 8.23 -13.14 -16.61
N ALA A 257 7.25 -13.91 -16.14
CA ALA A 257 5.98 -13.39 -15.65
C ALA A 257 6.12 -12.62 -14.33
N TYR A 258 5.17 -11.72 -14.09
CA TYR A 258 4.96 -11.08 -12.80
C TYR A 258 4.11 -11.98 -11.91
N LEU A 259 4.49 -12.09 -10.63
CA LEU A 259 3.71 -12.75 -9.60
C LEU A 259 3.52 -11.80 -8.42
N ILE A 260 2.35 -11.88 -7.79
CA ILE A 260 2.07 -11.21 -6.52
C ILE A 260 2.43 -12.13 -5.35
N TYR A 261 3.09 -11.58 -4.35
CA TYR A 261 3.59 -12.25 -3.16
C TYR A 261 3.12 -11.56 -1.89
N ASP A 262 3.00 -12.32 -0.81
CA ASP A 262 2.83 -11.79 0.54
C ASP A 262 4.19 -11.37 1.10
N VAL A 263 4.22 -10.23 1.79
CA VAL A 263 5.41 -9.66 2.41
C VAL A 263 5.21 -9.59 3.92
N ASN A 264 6.10 -10.22 4.67
CA ASN A 264 6.07 -10.15 6.12
C ASN A 264 6.82 -8.89 6.62
N LEU A 265 6.08 -7.85 6.98
CA LEU A 265 6.64 -6.57 7.46
C LEU A 265 7.47 -6.67 8.75
N ALA A 266 7.38 -7.77 9.50
CA ALA A 266 8.18 -7.98 10.72
C ALA A 266 9.52 -8.67 10.46
N THR A 267 9.66 -9.41 9.37
CA THR A 267 10.83 -10.26 9.10
C THR A 267 11.48 -10.00 7.74
N GLY A 268 10.82 -9.25 6.86
CA GLY A 268 11.22 -9.08 5.47
C GLY A 268 10.90 -10.26 4.55
N GLY A 269 10.46 -11.41 5.09
CA GLY A 269 10.23 -12.62 4.32
C GLY A 269 9.12 -12.47 3.28
N ILE A 270 9.39 -12.90 2.06
CA ILE A 270 8.47 -12.96 0.94
C ILE A 270 8.01 -14.41 0.76
N THR A 271 6.71 -14.62 0.69
CA THR A 271 6.12 -15.96 0.58
C THR A 271 4.99 -16.01 -0.43
N GLY A 272 4.59 -17.23 -0.80
CA GLY A 272 3.55 -17.43 -1.80
C GLY A 272 4.06 -17.20 -3.22
N GLY A 273 3.30 -16.42 -3.99
CA GLY A 273 3.52 -16.22 -5.43
C GLY A 273 2.34 -16.74 -6.23
N ALA A 274 1.54 -15.82 -6.76
CA ALA A 274 0.42 -16.14 -7.63
C ALA A 274 0.48 -15.34 -8.93
N LEU A 275 0.12 -15.99 -10.04
CA LEU A 275 -0.11 -15.29 -11.30
C LEU A 275 -1.39 -14.48 -11.20
N VAL A 276 -1.35 -13.26 -11.73
CA VAL A 276 -2.55 -12.45 -11.95
C VAL A 276 -3.06 -12.74 -13.36
N ASP A 277 -4.27 -13.28 -13.48
CA ASP A 277 -4.93 -13.53 -14.79
C ASP A 277 -4.01 -14.24 -15.81
N GLY A 278 -3.37 -15.32 -15.36
CA GLY A 278 -2.46 -16.14 -16.18
C GLY A 278 -1.09 -15.52 -16.49
N GLY A 279 -0.76 -14.35 -15.91
CA GLY A 279 0.56 -13.71 -16.05
C GLY A 279 0.50 -12.28 -16.61
N ARG A 280 -0.40 -11.45 -16.09
CA ARG A 280 -0.46 -10.01 -16.39
C ARG A 280 0.89 -9.34 -16.17
N ASN A 281 1.17 -8.36 -17.01
CA ASN A 281 2.35 -7.51 -16.93
C ASN A 281 2.07 -6.31 -16.00
N PHE A 282 3.07 -5.91 -15.20
CA PHE A 282 3.00 -4.80 -14.25
C PHE A 282 4.15 -3.80 -14.49
N ASP A 283 4.62 -3.65 -15.73
CA ASP A 283 5.75 -2.77 -16.05
C ASP A 283 5.48 -1.30 -15.65
N GLY A 284 4.21 -0.89 -15.52
CA GLY A 284 3.81 0.44 -15.08
C GLY A 284 3.39 0.53 -13.60
N GLY A 285 3.82 -0.40 -12.77
CA GLY A 285 3.63 -0.37 -11.33
C GLY A 285 2.37 -1.09 -10.82
N PHE A 286 2.21 -1.04 -9.51
CA PHE A 286 1.20 -1.75 -8.72
C PHE A 286 0.76 -0.89 -7.55
N ALA A 287 -0.54 -0.85 -7.28
CA ALA A 287 -1.11 -0.20 -6.09
C ALA A 287 -2.38 -0.91 -5.64
N ILE A 288 -2.75 -0.76 -4.38
CA ILE A 288 -3.93 -1.33 -3.77
C ILE A 288 -4.83 -0.18 -3.35
N ALA A 289 -6.10 -0.24 -3.75
CA ALA A 289 -7.07 0.76 -3.32
C ALA A 289 -7.23 0.70 -1.78
N PRO A 290 -7.21 1.85 -1.09
CA PRO A 290 -7.46 1.90 0.34
C PRO A 290 -8.80 1.27 0.68
N GLY A 291 -8.87 0.54 1.79
CA GLY A 291 -10.11 -0.08 2.23
C GLY A 291 -11.18 0.98 2.49
N VAL A 292 -12.31 0.87 1.79
CA VAL A 292 -13.51 1.67 2.09
C VAL A 292 -14.42 0.80 2.94
N PRO A 293 -14.83 1.22 4.15
CA PRO A 293 -15.84 0.49 4.90
C PRO A 293 -17.12 0.40 4.06
N GLU A 294 -17.52 -0.81 3.70
CA GLU A 294 -18.77 -1.03 2.98
C GLU A 294 -19.95 -0.43 3.78
N PRO A 295 -20.91 0.24 3.13
CA PRO A 295 -22.05 0.89 3.82
C PRO A 295 -22.83 -0.06 4.74
N SER A 296 -22.86 -1.35 4.40
CA SER A 296 -23.54 -2.39 5.19
C SER A 296 -22.83 -2.70 6.51
N THR A 297 -21.51 -2.58 6.58
CA THR A 297 -20.71 -2.79 7.79
C THR A 297 -20.92 -1.66 8.80
N LEU A 298 -21.04 -0.42 8.32
CA LEU A 298 -21.39 0.74 9.15
C LEU A 298 -22.82 0.64 9.69
N ALA A 299 -23.77 0.17 8.88
CA ALA A 299 -25.15 -0.04 9.31
C ALA A 299 -25.26 -1.14 10.39
N LEU A 300 -24.50 -2.23 10.24
CA LEU A 300 -24.50 -3.34 11.21
C LEU A 300 -23.81 -2.95 12.53
N ALA A 301 -22.70 -2.21 12.46
CA ALA A 301 -22.03 -1.66 13.64
C ALA A 301 -22.92 -0.66 14.40
N ALA A 302 -23.64 0.20 13.67
CA ALA A 302 -24.61 1.12 14.26
C ALA A 302 -25.77 0.37 14.94
N MET A 303 -26.30 -0.68 14.32
CA MET A 303 -27.34 -1.52 14.93
C MET A 303 -26.84 -2.24 16.20
N ALA A 304 -25.61 -2.76 16.20
CA ALA A 304 -25.02 -3.41 17.37
C ALA A 304 -24.83 -2.43 18.54
N ALA A 305 -24.39 -1.20 18.27
CA ALA A 305 -24.27 -0.15 19.27
C ALA A 305 -25.62 0.25 19.87
N VAL A 306 -26.67 0.36 19.04
CA VAL A 306 -28.04 0.65 19.48
C VAL A 306 -28.59 -0.50 20.34
N LEU A 307 -28.39 -1.76 19.95
CA LEU A 307 -28.82 -2.93 20.72
C LEU A 307 -28.08 -3.04 22.06
N GLY A 308 -26.79 -2.72 22.10
CA GLY A 308 -26.01 -2.63 23.34
C GLY A 308 -26.53 -1.55 24.30
N ALA A 309 -26.84 -0.37 23.78
CA ALA A 309 -27.39 0.74 24.55
C ALA A 309 -28.82 0.46 25.07
N VAL A 310 -29.66 -0.21 24.28
CA VAL A 310 -31.01 -0.63 24.70
C VAL A 310 -30.94 -1.70 25.79
N ARG A 311 -29.96 -2.60 25.73
CA ARG A 311 -29.77 -3.66 26.73
C ARG A 311 -29.28 -3.10 28.07
N GLN A 312 -28.38 -2.11 28.07
CA GLN A 312 -27.96 -1.39 29.29
C GLN A 312 -29.08 -0.57 29.94
N ARG A 313 -30.03 -0.05 29.15
CA ARG A 313 -31.20 0.69 29.68
C ARG A 313 -32.25 -0.20 30.33
N ARG A 314 -32.26 -1.51 30.04
CA ARG A 314 -33.21 -2.47 30.63
C ARG A 314 -32.66 -3.19 31.87
N SER A 315 -31.41 -2.94 32.24
CA SER A 315 -30.76 -3.50 33.45
C SER A 315 -30.63 -2.49 34.59
N LYS A 316 -31.37 -1.38 34.55
CA LYS A 316 -31.62 -0.46 35.67
C LYS A 316 -33.11 -0.51 35.99
#